data_AF-A0A127B8W4-F1
#
_entry.id   AF-A0A127B8W4-F1
#
_cell.length_a   1.000
_cell.length_b   1.000
_cell.length_c   1.000
_cell.angle_alpha   90.00
_cell.angle_beta   90.00
_cell.angle_gamma   90.00
#
_symmetry.space_group_name_H-M   'P 1'
#
loop_
_entity.id
_entity.type
_entity.pdbx_description
1 polymer ?
#
loop_
_entity_poly.entity_id
_entity_poly.type
_entity_poly.pdbx_seq_one_letter_code
_entity_poly.pdbx_strand_id
1 'polypeptide(L)'
;MWQVVLILAVVLPPTIVLVQGRRYDKINRKERMIKLSKAYIASIFVELILFIISGVLGFFDYVGRFSGISGTFILFGPALLPIIASTLLLAYYSEKETMNRKTLLLGFVLLLAIVFGTIFLFMATEGITNFVIFIIYSMGVAEVFSKIVKKVGKGEVLTGELSEEIREICRRYGIKIKNIHVLKDDKPYALVSGFGGKDVYVTEGLLEKLDKDEVIAVIAHELGHVKKKHLFKSSIIPIVAVTLAIIPMNLDLPVWVVISTVLLSIALIIYDFTVLRLKNEYEADEFAAKIAGKEHIISALKKLAEINEIPKDTPRWFDVMHSHPSIKKRIKRLEEMV
;
A
#
# COMPACT_ATOMS: atom_id res chain seq x y z
N MET A 1 4.18 -32.96 -17.14
CA MET A 1 4.87 -32.62 -15.87
C MET A 1 4.58 -31.17 -15.44
N TRP A 2 4.68 -30.18 -16.34
CA TRP A 2 4.38 -28.77 -16.00
C TRP A 2 2.98 -28.52 -15.41
N GLN A 3 1.95 -29.26 -15.85
CA GLN A 3 0.58 -29.14 -15.35
C GLN A 3 0.49 -29.39 -13.83
N VAL A 4 1.16 -30.42 -13.33
CA VAL A 4 1.18 -30.74 -11.90
C VAL A 4 1.85 -29.61 -11.11
N VAL A 5 3.00 -29.12 -11.61
CA VAL A 5 3.72 -28.01 -10.97
C VAL A 5 2.88 -26.72 -11.00
N LEU A 6 2.15 -26.46 -12.09
CA LEU A 6 1.27 -25.29 -12.19
C LEU A 6 0.12 -25.38 -11.19
N ILE A 7 -0.50 -26.55 -11.04
CA ILE A 7 -1.54 -26.78 -10.03
C ILE A 7 -0.98 -26.52 -8.63
N LEU A 8 0.24 -26.99 -8.35
CA LEU A 8 0.91 -26.70 -7.07
C LEU A 8 1.20 -25.21 -6.88
N ALA A 9 1.65 -24.51 -7.93
CA ALA A 9 1.85 -23.06 -7.90
C ALA A 9 0.55 -22.31 -7.57
N VAL A 10 -0.60 -22.82 -8.02
CA VAL A 10 -1.90 -22.21 -7.76
C VAL A 10 -2.45 -22.53 -6.37
N VAL A 11 -2.27 -23.77 -5.89
CA VAL A 11 -2.92 -24.25 -4.67
C VAL A 11 -2.08 -24.03 -3.42
N LEU A 12 -0.76 -24.24 -3.48
CA LEU A 12 0.10 -24.20 -2.29
C LEU A 12 0.19 -22.81 -1.65
N PRO A 13 0.39 -21.70 -2.38
CA PRO A 13 0.53 -20.38 -1.78
C PRO A 13 -0.64 -19.97 -0.87
N PRO A 14 -1.91 -19.96 -1.33
CA PRO A 14 -3.03 -19.62 -0.46
C PRO A 14 -3.22 -20.64 0.66
N THR A 15 -2.91 -21.93 0.42
CA THR A 15 -2.98 -22.96 1.46
C THR A 15 -1.98 -22.70 2.60
N ILE A 16 -0.76 -22.26 2.30
CA ILE A 16 0.23 -21.87 3.31
C ILE A 16 -0.34 -20.77 4.20
N VAL A 17 -0.88 -19.70 3.61
CA VAL A 17 -1.45 -18.58 4.38
C VAL A 17 -2.68 -19.02 5.18
N LEU A 18 -3.54 -19.86 4.61
CA LEU A 18 -4.72 -20.40 5.30
C LEU A 18 -4.34 -21.24 6.53
N VAL A 19 -3.41 -22.18 6.37
CA VAL A 19 -2.97 -23.08 7.45
C VAL A 19 -2.31 -22.29 8.56
N GLN A 20 -1.40 -21.36 8.22
CA GLN A 20 -0.75 -20.51 9.22
C GLN A 20 -1.74 -19.53 9.87
N GLY A 21 -2.68 -18.97 9.11
CA GLY A 21 -3.75 -18.13 9.64
C GLY A 21 -4.59 -18.85 10.70
N ARG A 22 -5.02 -20.09 10.43
CA ARG A 22 -5.71 -20.93 11.42
C ARG A 22 -4.84 -21.24 12.64
N ARG A 23 -3.54 -21.49 12.44
CA ARG A 23 -2.60 -21.78 13.53
C ARG A 23 -2.40 -20.58 14.45
N TYR A 24 -2.35 -19.38 13.88
CA TYR A 24 -2.11 -18.13 14.60
C TYR A 24 -3.39 -17.44 15.06
N ASP A 25 -4.56 -18.05 14.85
CA ASP A 25 -5.85 -17.45 15.22
C ASP A 25 -5.99 -17.21 16.73
N LYS A 26 -5.26 -17.99 17.55
CA LYS A 26 -5.31 -17.93 19.02
C LYS A 26 -4.19 -17.11 19.68
N ILE A 27 -3.22 -16.61 18.92
CA ILE A 27 -2.14 -15.77 19.48
C ILE A 27 -2.53 -14.28 19.46
N ASN A 28 -1.83 -13.47 20.24
CA ASN A 28 -2.06 -12.02 20.28
C ASN A 28 -1.90 -11.38 18.88
N ARG A 29 -2.63 -10.28 18.63
CA ARG A 29 -2.68 -9.64 17.30
C ARG A 29 -1.31 -9.17 16.81
N LYS A 30 -0.50 -8.57 17.68
CA LYS A 30 0.86 -8.09 17.37
C LYS A 30 1.72 -9.21 16.77
N GLU A 31 1.78 -10.35 17.46
CA GLU A 31 2.57 -11.50 17.03
C GLU A 31 1.96 -12.20 15.81
N ARG A 32 0.62 -12.26 15.74
CA ARG A 32 -0.12 -12.79 14.59
C ARG A 32 0.23 -12.04 13.31
N MET A 33 0.23 -10.70 13.34
CA MET A 33 0.59 -9.87 12.19
C MET A 33 1.97 -10.23 11.65
N ILE A 34 3.00 -10.27 12.52
CA ILE A 34 4.38 -10.58 12.08
C ILE A 34 4.46 -11.99 11.48
N LYS A 35 3.94 -13.01 12.20
CA LYS A 35 4.07 -14.40 11.75
C LYS A 35 3.28 -14.65 10.47
N LEU A 36 2.10 -14.04 10.32
CA LEU A 36 1.27 -14.20 9.13
C LEU A 36 1.85 -13.46 7.93
N SER A 37 2.38 -12.24 8.11
CA SER A 37 3.13 -11.53 7.07
C SER A 37 4.33 -12.33 6.57
N LYS A 38 5.05 -13.01 7.49
CA LYS A 38 6.15 -13.91 7.12
C LYS A 38 5.64 -15.11 6.29
N ALA A 39 4.52 -15.71 6.68
CA ALA A 39 3.91 -16.82 5.94
C ALA A 39 3.45 -16.40 4.55
N TYR A 40 2.87 -15.21 4.43
CA TYR A 40 2.49 -14.60 3.14
C TYR A 40 3.71 -14.36 2.25
N ILE A 41 4.78 -13.76 2.77
CA ILE A 41 6.01 -13.58 1.98
C ILE A 41 6.53 -14.93 1.48
N ALA A 42 6.57 -15.95 2.36
CA ALA A 42 6.98 -17.29 1.98
C ALA A 42 6.07 -17.89 0.89
N SER A 43 4.75 -17.65 0.95
CA SER A 43 3.82 -18.15 -0.08
C SER A 43 4.09 -17.53 -1.44
N ILE A 44 4.41 -16.23 -1.51
CA ILE A 44 4.78 -15.54 -2.76
C ILE A 44 6.09 -16.11 -3.34
N PHE A 45 7.09 -16.41 -2.52
CA PHE A 45 8.32 -17.05 -3.00
C PHE A 45 8.07 -18.47 -3.53
N VAL A 46 7.25 -19.26 -2.84
CA VAL A 46 6.85 -20.60 -3.29
C VAL A 46 6.13 -20.53 -4.64
N GLU A 47 5.20 -19.59 -4.79
CA GLU A 47 4.50 -19.34 -6.05
C GLU A 47 5.48 -19.02 -7.18
N LEU A 48 6.37 -18.04 -6.97
CA LEU A 48 7.34 -17.61 -7.97
C LEU A 48 8.22 -18.78 -8.44
N ILE A 49 8.75 -19.56 -7.49
CA ILE A 49 9.61 -20.72 -7.80
C ILE A 49 8.82 -21.76 -8.61
N LEU A 50 7.63 -22.15 -8.15
CA LEU A 50 6.83 -23.17 -8.83
C LEU A 50 6.35 -22.70 -10.21
N PHE A 51 6.01 -21.42 -10.35
CA PHE A 51 5.61 -20.83 -11.63
C PHE A 51 6.77 -20.85 -12.63
N ILE A 52 7.98 -20.46 -12.21
CA ILE A 52 9.19 -20.53 -13.05
C ILE A 52 9.48 -21.98 -13.47
N ILE A 53 9.43 -22.93 -12.52
CA ILE A 53 9.63 -24.35 -12.82
C ILE A 53 8.57 -24.84 -13.83
N SER A 54 7.30 -24.48 -13.64
CA SER A 54 6.24 -24.83 -14.59
C SER A 54 6.54 -24.28 -15.99
N GLY A 55 6.99 -23.03 -16.06
CA GLY A 55 7.46 -22.37 -17.29
C GLY A 55 8.52 -23.19 -18.02
N VAL A 56 9.61 -23.53 -17.32
CA VAL A 56 10.73 -24.34 -17.84
C VAL A 56 10.28 -25.73 -18.31
N LEU A 57 9.27 -26.31 -17.66
CA LEU A 57 8.74 -27.63 -18.00
C LEU A 57 7.73 -27.64 -19.17
N GLY A 58 7.53 -26.50 -19.84
CA GLY A 58 6.72 -26.38 -21.06
C GLY A 58 5.40 -25.62 -20.90
N PHE A 59 5.15 -24.96 -19.76
CA PHE A 59 3.98 -24.09 -19.62
C PHE A 59 4.04 -22.88 -20.55
N PHE A 60 5.21 -22.24 -20.71
CA PHE A 60 5.34 -21.09 -21.61
C PHE A 60 5.14 -21.49 -23.08
N ASP A 61 5.60 -22.67 -23.49
CA ASP A 61 5.34 -23.21 -24.83
C ASP A 61 3.86 -23.51 -25.05
N TYR A 62 3.14 -23.95 -24.01
CA TYR A 62 1.69 -24.13 -24.07
C TYR A 62 0.95 -22.80 -24.22
N VAL A 63 1.31 -21.81 -23.40
CA VAL A 63 0.76 -20.44 -23.48
C VAL A 63 1.00 -19.83 -24.86
N GLY A 64 2.18 -20.02 -25.45
CA GLY A 64 2.54 -19.49 -26.76
C GLY A 64 1.66 -19.97 -27.93
N ARG A 65 0.81 -20.99 -27.71
CA ARG A 65 -0.18 -21.46 -28.70
C ARG A 65 -1.43 -20.58 -28.75
N PHE A 66 -1.60 -19.71 -27.77
CA PHE A 66 -2.74 -18.81 -27.65
C PHE A 66 -2.26 -17.39 -27.94
N SER A 67 -3.03 -16.64 -28.74
CA SER A 67 -2.76 -15.25 -29.07
C SER A 67 -3.85 -14.34 -28.54
N GLY A 68 -3.54 -13.05 -28.43
CA GLY A 68 -4.46 -12.06 -27.90
C GLY A 68 -4.93 -12.43 -26.49
N ILE A 69 -6.17 -12.05 -26.18
CA ILE A 69 -6.70 -12.01 -24.81
C ILE A 69 -6.61 -13.36 -24.11
N SER A 70 -6.96 -14.45 -24.79
CA SER A 70 -6.93 -15.79 -24.20
C SER A 70 -5.54 -16.20 -23.71
N GLY A 71 -4.48 -15.95 -24.47
CA GLY A 71 -3.10 -16.29 -24.08
C GLY A 71 -2.65 -15.55 -22.82
N THR A 72 -2.96 -14.26 -22.72
CA THR A 72 -2.63 -13.45 -21.54
C THR A 72 -3.36 -13.91 -20.29
N PHE A 73 -4.66 -14.23 -20.39
CA PHE A 73 -5.40 -14.76 -19.24
C PHE A 73 -4.87 -16.14 -18.81
N ILE A 74 -4.48 -16.99 -19.75
CA ILE A 74 -3.87 -18.31 -19.45
C ILE A 74 -2.49 -18.13 -18.80
N LEU A 75 -1.70 -17.14 -19.22
CA LEU A 75 -0.38 -16.85 -18.63
C LEU A 75 -0.49 -16.29 -17.22
N PHE A 76 -1.23 -15.20 -17.06
CA PHE A 76 -1.25 -14.41 -15.84
C PHE A 76 -2.27 -14.90 -14.81
N GLY A 77 -3.35 -15.58 -15.23
CA GLY A 77 -4.36 -16.12 -14.30
C GLY A 77 -3.75 -17.00 -13.22
N PRO A 78 -2.96 -18.05 -13.57
CA PRO A 78 -2.28 -18.90 -12.61
C PRO A 78 -1.23 -18.21 -11.74
N ALA A 79 -0.71 -17.04 -12.16
CA ALA A 79 0.28 -16.26 -11.40
C ALA A 79 -0.32 -15.13 -10.55
N LEU A 80 -1.56 -14.71 -10.83
CA LEU A 80 -2.19 -13.58 -10.11
C LEU A 80 -3.27 -14.06 -9.14
N LEU A 81 -4.05 -15.07 -9.52
CA LEU A 81 -5.10 -15.61 -8.65
C LEU A 81 -4.57 -16.11 -7.30
N PRO A 82 -3.44 -16.83 -7.21
CA PRO A 82 -2.91 -17.30 -5.92
C PRO A 82 -2.36 -16.17 -5.06
N ILE A 83 -1.70 -15.16 -5.66
CA ILE A 83 -1.29 -13.92 -4.97
C ILE A 83 -2.51 -13.22 -4.37
N ILE A 84 -3.56 -13.02 -5.17
CA ILE A 84 -4.77 -12.34 -4.72
C ILE A 84 -5.44 -13.13 -3.59
N ALA A 85 -5.59 -14.45 -3.74
CA ALA A 85 -6.15 -15.31 -2.70
C ALA A 85 -5.31 -15.27 -1.40
N SER A 86 -3.99 -15.34 -1.52
CA SER A 86 -3.06 -15.23 -0.39
C SER A 86 -3.16 -13.87 0.32
N THR A 87 -3.31 -12.79 -0.46
CA THR A 87 -3.47 -11.42 0.06
C THR A 87 -4.79 -11.27 0.82
N LEU A 88 -5.88 -11.83 0.31
CA LEU A 88 -7.17 -11.83 1.01
C LEU A 88 -7.12 -12.63 2.31
N LEU A 89 -6.46 -13.78 2.30
CA LEU A 89 -6.30 -14.57 3.51
C LEU A 89 -5.45 -13.83 4.55
N LEU A 90 -4.38 -13.17 4.12
CA LEU A 90 -3.59 -12.28 4.97
C LEU A 90 -4.48 -11.19 5.59
N ALA A 91 -5.25 -10.48 4.76
CA ALA A 91 -6.14 -9.42 5.23
C ALA A 91 -7.22 -9.96 6.20
N TYR A 92 -7.84 -11.09 5.87
CA TYR A 92 -8.86 -11.74 6.71
C TYR A 92 -8.34 -12.08 8.10
N TYR A 93 -7.19 -12.74 8.20
CA TYR A 93 -6.64 -13.18 9.48
C TYR A 93 -5.91 -12.07 10.25
N SER A 94 -5.40 -11.03 9.56
CA SER A 94 -4.78 -9.88 10.22
C SER A 94 -5.80 -8.94 10.85
N GLU A 95 -6.92 -8.72 10.15
CA GLU A 95 -7.99 -7.78 10.54
C GLU A 95 -9.30 -8.50 10.91
N LYS A 96 -9.20 -9.73 11.42
CA LYS A 96 -10.36 -10.60 11.69
C LYS A 96 -11.35 -9.95 12.66
N GLU A 97 -10.86 -9.18 13.62
CA GLU A 97 -11.66 -8.49 14.62
C GLU A 97 -12.43 -7.30 14.04
N THR A 98 -12.00 -6.76 12.90
CA THR A 98 -12.47 -5.45 12.42
C THR A 98 -13.14 -5.51 11.06
N MET A 99 -12.76 -6.47 10.20
CA MET A 99 -13.21 -6.54 8.83
C MET A 99 -14.31 -7.58 8.64
N ASN A 100 -15.51 -7.12 8.25
CA ASN A 100 -16.61 -8.01 7.93
C ASN A 100 -16.42 -8.70 6.56
N ARG A 101 -17.10 -9.83 6.35
CA ARG A 101 -17.00 -10.61 5.10
C ARG A 101 -17.41 -9.83 3.85
N LYS A 102 -18.37 -8.89 3.96
CA LYS A 102 -18.85 -8.08 2.83
C LYS A 102 -17.78 -7.08 2.38
N THR A 103 -17.07 -6.45 3.31
CA THR A 103 -15.95 -5.53 3.05
C THR A 103 -14.80 -6.27 2.37
N LEU A 104 -14.45 -7.47 2.86
CA LEU A 104 -13.42 -8.29 2.22
C LEU A 104 -13.81 -8.71 0.80
N LEU A 105 -15.08 -9.12 0.59
CA LEU A 105 -15.59 -9.47 -0.73
C LEU A 105 -15.59 -8.27 -1.68
N LEU A 106 -16.01 -7.10 -1.20
CA LEU A 106 -15.97 -5.87 -2.00
C LEU A 106 -14.54 -5.50 -2.39
N GLY A 107 -13.59 -5.55 -1.44
CA GLY A 107 -12.18 -5.32 -1.70
C GLY A 107 -11.61 -6.30 -2.73
N PHE A 108 -11.99 -7.58 -2.65
CA PHE A 108 -11.62 -8.58 -3.65
C PHE A 108 -12.14 -8.27 -5.04
N VAL A 109 -13.43 -7.97 -5.17
CA VAL A 109 -14.05 -7.65 -6.47
C VAL A 109 -13.40 -6.40 -7.08
N LEU A 110 -13.13 -5.37 -6.27
CA LEU A 110 -12.43 -4.17 -6.72
C LEU A 110 -11.00 -4.47 -7.16
N LEU A 111 -10.26 -5.29 -6.41
CA LEU A 111 -8.90 -5.68 -6.77
C LEU A 111 -8.86 -6.46 -8.08
N LEU A 112 -9.77 -7.43 -8.28
CA LEU A 112 -9.88 -8.16 -9.54
C LEU A 112 -10.26 -7.22 -10.70
N ALA A 113 -11.20 -6.31 -10.49
CA ALA A 113 -11.59 -5.34 -11.51
C ALA A 113 -10.43 -4.43 -11.93
N ILE A 114 -9.58 -4.02 -10.97
CA ILE A 114 -8.39 -3.23 -11.26
C ILE A 114 -7.35 -4.05 -12.04
N VAL A 115 -7.03 -5.26 -11.56
CA VAL A 115 -6.03 -6.12 -12.18
C VAL A 115 -6.44 -6.51 -13.60
N PHE A 116 -7.65 -7.06 -13.78
CA PHE A 116 -8.13 -7.48 -15.08
C PHE A 116 -8.48 -6.31 -15.99
N GLY A 117 -8.94 -5.17 -15.45
CA GLY A 117 -9.12 -3.94 -16.21
C GLY A 117 -7.79 -3.41 -16.76
N THR A 118 -6.73 -3.45 -15.95
CA THR A 118 -5.37 -3.08 -16.38
C THR A 118 -4.89 -4.00 -17.50
N ILE A 119 -5.00 -5.33 -17.31
CA ILE A 119 -4.62 -6.32 -18.33
C ILE A 119 -5.41 -6.09 -19.62
N PHE A 120 -6.73 -5.95 -19.55
CA PHE A 120 -7.57 -5.74 -20.71
C PHE A 120 -7.16 -4.48 -21.51
N LEU A 121 -6.90 -3.36 -20.83
CA LEU A 121 -6.45 -2.12 -21.48
C LEU A 121 -5.09 -2.28 -22.15
N PHE A 122 -4.18 -3.00 -21.48
CA PHE A 122 -2.88 -3.34 -22.05
C PHE A 122 -2.95 -4.18 -23.32
N MET A 123 -4.07 -4.88 -23.53
CA MET A 123 -4.28 -5.71 -24.71
C MET A 123 -5.11 -5.05 -25.79
N ALA A 124 -5.98 -4.12 -25.41
CA ALA A 124 -6.85 -3.42 -26.35
C ALA A 124 -6.09 -2.45 -27.25
N THR A 125 -4.85 -2.10 -26.89
CA THR A 125 -4.05 -1.09 -27.60
C THR A 125 -2.57 -1.47 -27.67
N GLU A 126 -1.88 -0.94 -28.68
CA GLU A 126 -0.47 -1.24 -28.93
C GLU A 126 0.39 0.05 -28.89
N GLY A 127 1.70 -0.15 -28.79
CA GLY A 127 2.68 0.94 -28.84
C GLY A 127 2.48 2.00 -27.76
N ILE A 128 2.74 3.26 -28.11
CA ILE A 128 2.66 4.38 -27.17
C ILE A 128 1.22 4.68 -26.70
N THR A 129 0.21 4.33 -27.50
CA THR A 129 -1.20 4.51 -27.16
C THR A 129 -1.57 3.74 -25.90
N ASN A 130 -1.06 2.51 -25.77
CA ASN A 130 -1.23 1.67 -24.60
C ASN A 130 -0.69 2.33 -23.33
N PHE A 131 0.51 2.89 -23.43
CA PHE A 131 1.15 3.61 -22.33
C PHE A 131 0.33 4.83 -21.87
N VAL A 132 -0.16 5.63 -22.81
CA VAL A 132 -1.00 6.81 -22.51
C VAL A 132 -2.30 6.38 -21.83
N ILE A 133 -2.97 5.34 -22.34
CA ILE A 133 -4.20 4.80 -21.75
C ILE A 133 -3.94 4.25 -20.36
N PHE A 134 -2.83 3.55 -20.13
CA PHE A 134 -2.45 3.05 -18.81
C PHE A 134 -2.29 4.18 -17.79
N ILE A 135 -1.65 5.30 -18.16
CA ILE A 135 -1.55 6.47 -17.28
C ILE A 135 -2.94 7.03 -16.97
N ILE A 136 -3.77 7.24 -17.99
CA ILE A 136 -5.12 7.79 -17.83
C ILE A 136 -5.97 6.88 -16.93
N TYR A 137 -5.92 5.57 -17.16
CA TYR A 137 -6.61 4.58 -16.35
C TYR A 137 -6.13 4.60 -14.90
N SER A 138 -4.82 4.62 -14.67
CA SER A 138 -4.23 4.67 -13.32
C SER A 138 -4.64 5.93 -12.57
N MET A 139 -4.65 7.08 -13.25
CA MET A 139 -5.17 8.34 -12.70
C MET A 139 -6.68 8.26 -12.41
N GLY A 140 -7.46 7.63 -13.29
CA GLY A 140 -8.89 7.40 -13.11
C GLY A 140 -9.19 6.53 -11.89
N VAL A 141 -8.46 5.42 -11.71
CA VAL A 141 -8.56 4.55 -10.53
C VAL A 141 -8.23 5.33 -9.25
N ALA A 142 -7.15 6.11 -9.26
CA ALA A 142 -6.78 6.95 -8.12
C ALA A 142 -7.86 7.99 -7.77
N GLU A 143 -8.48 8.62 -8.78
CA GLU A 143 -9.55 9.60 -8.58
C GLU A 143 -10.85 8.94 -8.07
N VAL A 144 -11.21 7.76 -8.58
CA VAL A 144 -12.33 6.97 -8.06
C VAL A 144 -12.11 6.63 -6.58
N PHE A 145 -10.91 6.19 -6.22
CA PHE A 145 -10.55 5.90 -4.83
C PHE A 145 -10.67 7.15 -3.96
N SER A 146 -10.12 8.28 -4.40
CA SER A 146 -10.25 9.60 -3.73
C SER A 146 -11.72 9.98 -3.52
N LYS A 147 -12.60 9.79 -4.51
CA LYS A 147 -14.04 10.05 -4.39
C LYS A 147 -14.74 9.11 -3.42
N ILE A 148 -14.36 7.83 -3.37
CA ILE A 148 -14.88 6.87 -2.41
C ILE A 148 -14.51 7.30 -0.99
N VAL A 149 -13.23 7.61 -0.75
CA VAL A 149 -12.76 8.13 0.55
C VAL A 149 -13.51 9.38 0.95
N LYS A 150 -13.70 10.34 0.03
CA LYS A 150 -14.49 11.56 0.29
C LYS A 150 -15.95 11.28 0.62
N LYS A 151 -16.57 10.30 -0.03
CA LYS A 151 -17.98 9.95 0.17
C LYS A 151 -18.19 9.20 1.49
N VAL A 152 -17.31 8.27 1.80
CA VAL A 152 -17.31 7.52 3.07
C VAL A 152 -16.93 8.43 4.22
N GLY A 153 -16.00 9.36 3.98
CA GLY A 153 -15.49 10.31 4.96
C GLY A 153 -16.33 11.57 5.15
N LYS A 154 -17.59 11.64 4.68
CA LYS A 154 -18.48 12.78 4.96
C LYS A 154 -18.94 12.77 6.42
N GLY A 155 -18.01 13.11 7.30
CA GLY A 155 -18.25 13.37 8.71
C GLY A 155 -18.69 14.81 8.99
N GLU A 156 -18.97 15.09 10.25
CA GLU A 156 -19.27 16.45 10.73
C GLU A 156 -18.05 17.35 10.55
N VAL A 157 -18.24 18.64 10.25
CA VAL A 157 -17.11 19.55 10.07
C VAL A 157 -16.56 19.94 11.45
N LEU A 158 -15.27 19.73 11.67
CA LEU A 158 -14.60 20.14 12.89
C LEU A 158 -14.57 21.67 12.98
N THR A 159 -15.13 22.20 14.06
CA THR A 159 -15.13 23.63 14.41
C THR A 159 -14.41 23.85 15.75
N GLY A 160 -14.19 25.11 16.12
CA GLY A 160 -13.54 25.48 17.39
C GLY A 160 -12.01 25.53 17.33
N GLU A 161 -11.40 25.62 18.51
CA GLU A 161 -9.98 25.95 18.71
C GLU A 161 -9.03 25.01 17.95
N LEU A 162 -9.27 23.70 18.01
CA LEU A 162 -8.44 22.71 17.29
C LEU A 162 -8.50 22.92 15.76
N SER A 163 -9.68 23.25 15.22
CA SER A 163 -9.85 23.53 13.79
C SER A 163 -9.09 24.79 13.37
N GLU A 164 -9.14 25.83 14.19
CA GLU A 164 -8.43 27.09 13.95
C GLU A 164 -6.91 26.90 13.97
N GLU A 165 -6.40 26.14 14.93
CA GLU A 165 -4.98 25.83 15.06
C GLU A 165 -4.46 25.01 13.88
N ILE A 166 -5.19 23.96 13.46
CA ILE A 166 -4.86 23.19 12.24
C ILE A 166 -4.83 24.11 11.01
N ARG A 167 -5.81 25.02 10.88
CA ARG A 167 -5.87 25.98 9.77
C ARG A 167 -4.71 26.97 9.81
N GLU A 168 -4.28 27.41 10.99
CA GLU A 168 -3.12 28.27 11.15
C GLU A 168 -1.84 27.56 10.72
N ILE A 169 -1.62 26.32 11.18
CA ILE A 169 -0.50 25.48 10.75
C ILE A 169 -0.50 25.34 9.23
N CYS A 170 -1.65 25.01 8.63
CA CYS A 170 -1.78 24.90 7.19
C CYS A 170 -1.41 26.21 6.48
N ARG A 171 -1.86 27.35 6.98
CA ARG A 171 -1.51 28.68 6.44
C ARG A 171 -0.01 28.96 6.53
N ARG A 172 0.59 28.70 7.69
CA ARG A 172 2.03 28.90 7.96
C ARG A 172 2.91 28.10 7.00
N TYR A 173 2.51 26.87 6.67
CA TYR A 173 3.28 25.98 5.79
C TYR A 173 2.81 25.98 4.33
N GLY A 174 1.85 26.85 3.96
CA GLY A 174 1.35 26.97 2.60
C GLY A 174 0.59 25.74 2.09
N ILE A 175 -0.08 25.02 2.99
CA ILE A 175 -0.89 23.84 2.69
C ILE A 175 -2.34 24.28 2.51
N LYS A 176 -2.89 24.06 1.31
CA LYS A 176 -4.29 24.38 1.01
C LYS A 176 -5.21 23.24 1.45
N ILE A 177 -5.88 23.43 2.57
CA ILE A 177 -6.98 22.56 3.05
C ILE A 177 -8.33 23.22 2.80
N LYS A 178 -9.35 22.42 2.45
CA LYS A 178 -10.73 22.86 2.28
C LYS A 178 -11.49 22.69 3.59
N ASN A 179 -11.68 21.44 4.00
CA ASN A 179 -12.42 21.09 5.21
C ASN A 179 -11.60 20.19 6.14
N ILE A 180 -12.01 20.19 7.40
CA ILE A 180 -11.54 19.26 8.43
C ILE A 180 -12.80 18.51 8.90
N HIS A 181 -12.82 17.20 8.76
CA HIS A 181 -13.98 16.35 9.04
C HIS A 181 -13.71 15.44 10.25
N VAL A 182 -14.74 15.23 11.06
CA VAL A 182 -14.76 14.26 12.15
C VAL A 182 -15.55 13.02 11.73
N LEU A 183 -14.89 11.87 11.67
CA LEU A 183 -15.46 10.59 11.30
C LEU A 183 -15.95 9.83 12.53
N LYS A 184 -17.15 9.27 12.45
CA LYS A 184 -17.73 8.39 13.49
C LYS A 184 -17.09 7.01 13.43
N ASP A 185 -15.92 6.89 14.06
CA ASP A 185 -15.11 5.68 14.12
C ASP A 185 -14.31 5.68 15.43
N ASP A 186 -14.43 4.61 16.22
CA ASP A 186 -13.75 4.46 17.51
C ASP A 186 -12.25 4.19 17.36
N LYS A 187 -11.80 3.80 16.15
CA LYS A 187 -10.38 3.58 15.89
C LYS A 187 -9.67 4.93 15.71
N PRO A 188 -8.56 5.17 16.44
CA PRO A 188 -7.84 6.43 16.35
C PRO A 188 -6.97 6.48 15.08
N TYR A 189 -7.37 7.31 14.12
CA TYR A 189 -6.54 7.68 12.97
C TYR A 189 -6.88 9.07 12.45
N ALA A 190 -5.95 9.62 11.67
CA ALA A 190 -6.17 10.78 10.82
C ALA A 190 -5.69 10.47 9.41
N LEU A 191 -6.22 11.18 8.41
CA LEU A 191 -5.74 11.09 7.04
C LEU A 191 -5.96 12.41 6.31
N VAL A 192 -5.12 12.69 5.32
CA VAL A 192 -5.30 13.84 4.42
C VAL A 192 -5.46 13.36 2.99
N SER A 193 -6.60 13.69 2.36
CA SER A 193 -6.94 13.21 1.03
C SER A 193 -7.47 14.31 0.12
N GLY A 194 -7.34 14.12 -1.20
CA GLY A 194 -7.92 14.97 -2.23
C GLY A 194 -6.94 15.52 -3.26
N PHE A 195 -7.37 15.52 -4.53
CA PHE A 195 -6.65 16.11 -5.66
C PHE A 195 -7.06 17.58 -5.85
N GLY A 196 -6.10 18.50 -6.03
CA GLY A 196 -6.35 19.94 -6.25
C GLY A 196 -6.93 20.74 -5.06
N GLY A 197 -7.48 20.07 -4.05
CA GLY A 197 -7.88 20.63 -2.75
C GLY A 197 -8.05 19.50 -1.74
N LYS A 198 -7.37 19.63 -0.60
CA LYS A 198 -7.22 18.56 0.38
C LYS A 198 -8.20 18.73 1.53
N ASP A 199 -8.75 17.63 2.00
CA ASP A 199 -9.57 17.54 3.20
C ASP A 199 -8.79 16.75 4.26
N VAL A 200 -8.84 17.20 5.50
CA VAL A 200 -8.31 16.48 6.65
C VAL A 200 -9.45 15.69 7.27
N TYR A 201 -9.23 14.43 7.57
CA TYR A 201 -10.20 13.62 8.30
C TYR A 201 -9.56 13.13 9.58
N VAL A 202 -10.30 13.26 10.68
CA VAL A 202 -9.90 12.85 12.02
C VAL A 202 -11.03 12.00 12.58
N THR A 203 -10.74 10.91 13.29
CA THR A 203 -11.80 10.10 13.90
C THR A 203 -12.17 10.58 15.30
N GLU A 204 -13.42 10.34 15.71
CA GLU A 204 -13.87 10.52 17.11
C GLU A 204 -12.94 9.76 18.07
N GLY A 205 -12.58 8.52 17.75
CA GLY A 205 -11.65 7.73 18.55
C GLY A 205 -10.25 8.33 18.68
N LEU A 206 -9.77 9.14 17.72
CA LEU A 206 -8.51 9.88 17.87
C LEU A 206 -8.68 11.02 18.88
N LEU A 207 -9.76 11.80 18.74
CA LEU A 207 -10.05 12.95 19.61
C LEU A 207 -10.34 12.55 21.06
N GLU A 208 -10.90 11.36 21.28
CA GLU A 208 -11.22 10.84 22.61
C GLU A 208 -10.00 10.25 23.33
N LYS A 209 -9.04 9.67 22.58
CA LYS A 209 -7.94 8.89 23.16
C LYS A 209 -6.62 9.65 23.26
N LEU A 210 -6.47 10.72 22.49
CA LEU A 210 -5.28 11.57 22.49
C LEU A 210 -5.65 12.96 23.04
N ASP A 211 -4.69 13.60 23.69
CA ASP A 211 -4.85 15.00 24.08
C ASP A 211 -4.68 15.93 22.87
N LYS A 212 -4.99 17.22 23.06
CA LYS A 212 -4.98 18.22 21.98
C LYS A 212 -3.62 18.29 21.28
N ASP A 213 -2.53 18.29 22.02
CA ASP A 213 -1.18 18.43 21.46
C ASP A 213 -0.74 17.16 20.71
N GLU A 214 -1.12 15.99 21.22
CA GLU A 214 -0.94 14.71 20.54
C GLU A 214 -1.75 14.64 19.23
N VAL A 215 -3.00 15.12 19.23
CA VAL A 215 -3.82 15.21 18.01
C VAL A 215 -3.15 16.15 16.99
N ILE A 216 -2.67 17.31 17.43
CA ILE A 216 -1.94 18.24 16.56
C ILE A 216 -0.66 17.58 16.02
N ALA A 217 0.05 16.80 16.82
CA ALA A 217 1.24 16.07 16.38
C ALA A 217 0.91 15.04 15.27
N VAL A 218 -0.17 14.27 15.43
CA VAL A 218 -0.62 13.30 14.41
C VAL A 218 -1.05 14.01 13.12
N ILE A 219 -1.81 15.10 13.23
CA ILE A 219 -2.23 15.88 12.05
C ILE A 219 -1.02 16.54 11.39
N ALA A 220 -0.07 17.05 12.16
CA ALA A 220 1.17 17.61 11.65
C ALA A 220 1.98 16.56 10.87
N HIS A 221 2.03 15.31 11.34
CA HIS A 221 2.65 14.20 10.61
C HIS A 221 1.99 14.01 9.22
N GLU A 222 0.66 13.92 9.16
CA GLU A 222 -0.08 13.80 7.90
C GLU A 222 0.13 15.02 6.96
N LEU A 223 0.17 16.23 7.53
CA LEU A 223 0.52 17.45 6.78
C LEU A 223 1.97 17.45 6.28
N GLY A 224 2.88 16.77 6.99
CA GLY A 224 4.25 16.52 6.57
C GLY A 224 4.30 15.75 5.25
N HIS A 225 3.49 14.69 5.11
CA HIS A 225 3.37 13.95 3.84
C HIS A 225 2.90 14.84 2.69
N VAL A 226 1.95 15.73 2.96
CA VAL A 226 1.46 16.69 1.98
C VAL A 226 2.54 17.70 1.60
N LYS A 227 3.20 18.32 2.58
CA LYS A 227 4.20 19.37 2.38
C LYS A 227 5.38 18.87 1.56
N LYS A 228 5.84 17.65 1.84
CA LYS A 228 6.98 16.99 1.19
C LYS A 228 6.61 16.24 -0.09
N LYS A 229 5.33 16.23 -0.47
CA LYS A 229 4.78 15.57 -1.66
C LYS A 229 5.09 14.06 -1.68
N HIS A 230 5.04 13.39 -0.53
CA HIS A 230 5.39 11.96 -0.40
C HIS A 230 4.51 11.09 -1.30
N LEU A 231 3.19 11.31 -1.31
CA LEU A 231 2.27 10.57 -2.17
C LEU A 231 2.62 10.72 -3.66
N PHE A 232 2.92 11.93 -4.13
CA PHE A 232 3.31 12.16 -5.52
C PHE A 232 4.62 11.42 -5.88
N LYS A 233 5.64 11.50 -5.02
CA LYS A 233 6.92 10.81 -5.23
C LYS A 233 6.76 9.28 -5.28
N SER A 234 5.96 8.71 -4.37
CA SER A 234 5.72 7.27 -4.33
C SER A 234 4.72 6.79 -5.39
N SER A 235 3.94 7.69 -6.02
CA SER A 235 3.10 7.36 -7.17
C SER A 235 3.85 7.43 -8.50
N ILE A 236 4.81 8.36 -8.66
CA ILE A 236 5.52 8.52 -9.94
C ILE A 236 6.57 7.44 -10.19
N ILE A 237 7.21 6.90 -9.14
CA ILE A 237 8.25 5.87 -9.31
C ILE A 237 7.71 4.60 -9.96
N PRO A 238 6.59 4.00 -9.50
CA PRO A 238 6.01 2.84 -10.16
C PRO A 238 5.64 3.12 -11.63
N ILE A 239 5.11 4.32 -11.93
CA ILE A 239 4.79 4.72 -13.30
C ILE A 239 6.06 4.73 -14.16
N VAL A 240 7.12 5.39 -13.69
CA VAL A 240 8.41 5.44 -14.40
C VAL A 240 9.02 4.05 -14.56
N ALA A 241 8.99 3.22 -13.52
CA ALA A 241 9.50 1.85 -13.58
C ALA A 241 8.76 1.02 -14.65
N VAL A 242 7.43 1.06 -14.66
CA VAL A 242 6.63 0.37 -15.68
C VAL A 242 6.92 0.94 -17.08
N THR A 243 7.06 2.26 -17.19
CA THR A 243 7.42 2.94 -18.45
C THR A 243 8.75 2.42 -19.01
N LEU A 244 9.78 2.38 -18.18
CA LEU A 244 11.12 1.92 -18.56
C LEU A 244 11.16 0.45 -18.96
N ALA A 245 10.30 -0.38 -18.36
CA ALA A 245 10.21 -1.79 -18.71
C ALA A 245 9.54 -2.00 -20.08
N ILE A 246 8.54 -1.17 -20.43
CA ILE A 246 7.67 -1.41 -21.58
C ILE A 246 8.14 -0.68 -22.85
N ILE A 247 8.58 0.57 -22.76
CA ILE A 247 8.94 1.37 -23.95
C ILE A 247 9.99 0.66 -24.84
N PRO A 248 11.10 0.13 -24.30
CA PRO A 248 12.12 -0.55 -25.11
C PRO A 248 11.59 -1.78 -25.86
N MET A 249 10.63 -2.49 -25.27
CA MET A 249 9.98 -3.64 -25.90
C MET A 249 9.11 -3.19 -27.09
N ASN A 250 8.39 -2.08 -26.94
CA ASN A 250 7.52 -1.55 -27.99
C ASN A 250 8.27 -0.84 -29.13
N LEU A 251 9.54 -0.49 -28.92
CA LEU A 251 10.40 0.17 -29.90
C LEU A 251 11.38 -0.82 -30.57
N ASP A 252 11.21 -2.12 -30.33
CA ASP A 252 12.09 -3.19 -30.85
C ASP A 252 13.59 -2.91 -30.60
N LEU A 253 13.91 -2.35 -29.42
CA LEU A 253 15.30 -2.05 -29.07
C LEU A 253 16.11 -3.34 -28.86
N PRO A 254 17.45 -3.30 -29.00
CA PRO A 254 18.29 -4.46 -28.76
C PRO A 254 18.01 -5.11 -27.41
N VAL A 255 18.00 -6.44 -27.36
CA VAL A 255 17.62 -7.22 -26.17
C VAL A 255 18.38 -6.82 -24.90
N TRP A 256 19.65 -6.42 -25.01
CA TRP A 256 20.45 -5.98 -23.87
C TRP A 256 19.94 -4.65 -23.29
N VAL A 257 19.37 -3.76 -24.11
CA VAL A 257 18.70 -2.53 -23.66
C VAL A 257 17.45 -2.89 -22.86
N VAL A 258 16.62 -3.77 -23.43
CA VAL A 258 15.38 -4.25 -22.79
C VAL A 258 15.67 -4.88 -21.43
N ILE A 259 16.66 -5.78 -21.35
CA ILE A 259 17.08 -6.39 -20.08
C ILE A 259 17.55 -5.33 -19.09
N SER A 260 18.40 -4.40 -19.54
CA SER A 260 18.94 -3.34 -18.67
C SER A 260 17.85 -2.44 -18.09
N THR A 261 16.85 -2.06 -18.90
CA THR A 261 15.75 -1.22 -18.41
C THR A 261 14.80 -1.98 -17.51
N VAL A 262 14.51 -3.26 -17.77
CA VAL A 262 13.73 -4.10 -16.85
C VAL A 262 14.42 -4.24 -15.50
N LEU A 263 15.74 -4.48 -15.48
CA LEU A 263 16.51 -4.53 -14.23
C LEU A 263 16.49 -3.20 -13.49
N LEU A 264 16.61 -2.07 -14.21
CA LEU A 264 16.48 -0.74 -13.63
C LEU A 264 15.08 -0.51 -13.04
N SER A 265 14.02 -0.92 -13.74
CA SER A 265 12.64 -0.86 -13.26
C SER A 265 12.44 -1.62 -11.95
N ILE A 266 12.97 -2.83 -11.86
CA ILE A 266 12.94 -3.65 -10.64
C ILE A 266 13.70 -2.92 -9.51
N ALA A 267 14.89 -2.39 -9.81
CA ALA A 267 15.69 -1.65 -8.83
C ALA A 267 14.97 -0.40 -8.29
N LEU A 268 14.26 0.34 -9.16
CA LEU A 268 13.45 1.50 -8.78
C LEU A 268 12.29 1.12 -7.85
N ILE A 269 11.60 0.01 -8.14
CA ILE A 269 10.51 -0.50 -7.29
C ILE A 269 11.08 -0.91 -5.93
N ILE A 270 12.19 -1.67 -5.91
CA ILE A 270 12.86 -2.06 -4.66
C ILE A 270 13.26 -0.82 -3.86
N TYR A 271 13.83 0.20 -4.51
CA TYR A 271 14.22 1.45 -3.87
C TYR A 271 13.03 2.20 -3.26
N ASP A 272 11.89 2.29 -3.96
CA ASP A 272 10.68 2.95 -3.43
C ASP A 272 10.22 2.29 -2.12
N PHE A 273 10.07 0.97 -2.12
CA PHE A 273 9.60 0.22 -0.95
C PHE A 273 10.61 0.14 0.19
N THR A 274 11.91 -0.01 -0.11
CA THR A 274 12.93 -0.27 0.92
C THR A 274 13.61 0.97 1.48
N VAL A 275 13.51 2.10 0.79
CA VAL A 275 14.19 3.34 1.15
C VAL A 275 13.23 4.51 1.17
N LEU A 276 12.60 4.84 0.04
CA LEU A 276 11.87 6.10 -0.09
C LEU A 276 10.68 6.18 0.87
N ARG A 277 9.83 5.15 0.92
CA ARG A 277 8.64 5.13 1.80
C ARG A 277 9.03 5.20 3.27
N LEU A 278 10.06 4.45 3.68
CA LEU A 278 10.57 4.50 5.06
C LEU A 278 11.16 5.87 5.41
N LYS A 279 11.86 6.52 4.46
CA LYS A 279 12.39 7.87 4.64
C LYS A 279 11.27 8.90 4.76
N ASN A 280 10.20 8.76 3.98
CA ASN A 280 9.06 9.67 4.01
C ASN A 280 8.41 9.72 5.41
N GLU A 281 8.33 8.58 6.11
CA GLU A 281 7.84 8.51 7.49
C GLU A 281 8.71 9.32 8.45
N TYR A 282 10.03 9.19 8.35
CA TYR A 282 10.95 9.98 9.16
C TYR A 282 10.87 11.47 8.86
N GLU A 283 10.74 11.86 7.60
CA GLU A 283 10.56 13.28 7.22
C GLU A 283 9.23 13.85 7.75
N ALA A 284 8.19 13.03 7.83
CA ALA A 284 6.89 13.41 8.40
C ALA A 284 6.94 13.52 9.93
N ASP A 285 7.62 12.59 10.61
CA ASP A 285 7.90 12.65 12.05
C ASP A 285 8.69 13.89 12.45
N GLU A 286 9.76 14.20 11.70
CA GLU A 286 10.57 15.41 11.92
C GLU A 286 9.74 16.69 11.71
N PHE A 287 8.81 16.68 10.76
CA PHE A 287 7.91 17.80 10.53
C PHE A 287 6.89 17.96 11.66
N ALA A 288 6.33 16.87 12.17
CA ALA A 288 5.44 16.87 13.33
C ALA A 288 6.15 17.38 14.59
N ALA A 289 7.37 16.90 14.85
CA ALA A 289 8.19 17.32 15.98
C ALA A 289 8.50 18.83 15.97
N LYS A 290 8.67 19.43 14.78
CA LYS A 290 8.89 20.88 14.63
C LYS A 290 7.63 21.73 14.88
N ILE A 291 6.45 21.14 14.78
CA ILE A 291 5.17 21.86 14.90
C ILE A 291 4.59 21.68 16.29
N ALA A 292 4.40 20.43 16.71
CA ALA A 292 3.76 20.10 17.99
C ALA A 292 4.78 19.89 19.11
N GLY A 293 6.03 19.54 18.77
CA GLY A 293 7.06 19.16 19.74
C GLY A 293 7.32 17.65 19.72
N LYS A 294 8.58 17.24 19.92
CA LYS A 294 8.98 15.82 19.84
C LYS A 294 8.29 14.95 20.89
N GLU A 295 8.04 15.48 22.08
CA GLU A 295 7.39 14.74 23.17
C GLU A 295 5.97 14.31 22.82
N HIS A 296 5.19 15.20 22.18
CA HIS A 296 3.80 14.93 21.81
C HIS A 296 3.70 13.88 20.69
N ILE A 297 4.57 13.93 19.67
CA ILE A 297 4.58 12.89 18.63
C ILE A 297 5.07 11.54 19.17
N ILE A 298 6.06 11.52 20.08
CA ILE A 298 6.50 10.29 20.74
C ILE A 298 5.36 9.69 21.58
N SER A 299 4.66 10.52 22.35
CA SER A 299 3.52 10.08 23.18
C SER A 299 2.38 9.54 22.30
N ALA A 300 2.00 10.28 21.26
CA ALA A 300 0.99 9.85 20.30
C ALA A 300 1.36 8.51 19.64
N LEU A 301 2.61 8.34 19.18
CA LEU A 301 3.08 7.07 18.59
C LEU A 301 2.97 5.90 19.59
N LYS A 302 3.34 6.12 20.86
CA LYS A 302 3.23 5.09 21.90
C LYS A 302 1.77 4.70 22.16
N LYS A 303 0.86 5.68 22.28
CA LYS A 303 -0.57 5.46 22.50
C LYS A 303 -1.22 4.76 21.30
N LEU A 304 -1.01 5.27 20.09
CA LEU A 304 -1.54 4.69 18.86
C LEU A 304 -1.05 3.26 18.64
N ALA A 305 0.23 2.98 18.90
CA ALA A 305 0.77 1.62 18.79
C ALA A 305 0.13 0.65 19.79
N GLU A 306 -0.25 1.13 20.98
CA GLU A 306 -0.93 0.30 21.96
C GLU A 306 -2.39 0.07 21.59
N ILE A 307 -3.13 1.14 21.28
CA ILE A 307 -4.56 1.08 20.94
C ILE A 307 -4.82 0.25 19.68
N ASN A 308 -3.98 0.44 18.65
CA ASN A 308 -4.12 -0.29 17.38
C ASN A 308 -3.41 -1.66 17.39
N GLU A 309 -2.84 -2.06 18.53
CA GLU A 309 -2.09 -3.31 18.70
C GLU A 309 -0.98 -3.49 17.63
N ILE A 310 -0.24 -2.42 17.35
CA ILE A 310 0.85 -2.42 16.38
C ILE A 310 2.12 -2.93 17.07
N PRO A 311 2.86 -3.87 16.46
CA PRO A 311 4.14 -4.31 17.00
C PRO A 311 5.16 -3.16 17.08
N LYS A 312 5.74 -2.94 18.27
CA LYS A 312 6.64 -1.79 18.51
C LYS A 312 8.04 -1.99 17.92
N ASP A 313 8.56 -3.22 17.97
CA ASP A 313 9.86 -3.59 17.44
C ASP A 313 9.70 -4.67 16.38
N THR A 314 10.12 -4.36 15.15
CA THR A 314 9.86 -5.17 13.96
C THR A 314 11.11 -5.32 13.11
N PRO A 315 11.30 -6.49 12.46
CA PRO A 315 12.42 -6.70 11.56
C PRO A 315 12.26 -5.88 10.27
N ARG A 316 13.37 -5.56 9.61
CA ARG A 316 13.38 -4.68 8.42
C ARG A 316 12.44 -5.15 7.30
N TRP A 317 12.33 -6.45 7.05
CA TRP A 317 11.43 -6.96 6.01
C TRP A 317 9.95 -6.66 6.32
N PHE A 318 9.57 -6.60 7.61
CA PHE A 318 8.22 -6.27 8.04
C PHE A 318 7.95 -4.78 7.84
N ASP A 319 8.92 -3.94 8.19
CA ASP A 319 8.87 -2.49 7.96
C ASP A 319 8.66 -2.17 6.47
N VAL A 320 9.41 -2.85 5.59
CA VAL A 320 9.30 -2.70 4.13
C VAL A 320 7.92 -3.12 3.63
N MET A 321 7.43 -4.28 4.08
CA MET A 321 6.11 -4.79 3.68
C MET A 321 4.97 -3.86 4.09
N HIS A 322 5.05 -3.28 5.29
CA HIS A 322 4.03 -2.36 5.80
C HIS A 322 4.31 -0.91 5.42
N SER A 323 5.41 -0.62 4.71
CA SER A 323 5.83 0.75 4.34
C SER A 323 6.04 1.71 5.52
N HIS A 324 6.15 1.21 6.75
CA HIS A 324 6.37 2.00 7.96
C HIS A 324 7.56 1.44 8.75
N PRO A 325 8.54 2.26 9.17
CA PRO A 325 9.56 1.82 10.11
C PRO A 325 8.95 1.42 11.45
N SER A 326 9.63 0.54 12.18
CA SER A 326 9.20 0.18 13.53
C SER A 326 9.00 1.40 14.43
N ILE A 327 8.00 1.36 15.31
CA ILE A 327 7.71 2.44 16.26
C ILE A 327 8.95 2.76 17.11
N LYS A 328 9.70 1.73 17.52
CA LYS A 328 10.97 1.87 18.24
C LYS A 328 12.01 2.68 17.45
N LYS A 329 12.16 2.45 16.14
CA LYS A 329 13.09 3.22 15.29
C LYS A 329 12.64 4.67 15.12
N ARG A 330 11.33 4.90 14.97
CA ARG A 330 10.74 6.25 14.84
C ARG A 330 10.98 7.07 16.12
N ILE A 331 10.66 6.49 17.28
CA ILE A 331 10.89 7.13 18.59
C ILE A 331 12.37 7.42 18.81
N LYS A 332 13.25 6.44 18.58
CA LYS A 332 14.71 6.65 18.73
C LYS A 332 15.20 7.83 17.90
N ARG A 333 14.76 7.94 16.64
CA ARG A 333 15.14 9.06 15.77
C ARG A 333 14.62 10.40 16.28
N LEU A 334 13.40 10.43 16.80
CA LEU A 334 12.80 11.64 17.40
C LEU A 334 13.54 12.07 18.68
N GLU A 335 13.97 11.12 19.51
CA GLU A 335 14.77 11.38 20.72
C GLU A 335 16.14 11.98 20.38
N GLU A 336 16.76 11.52 19.29
CA GLU A 336 18.04 12.01 18.75
C GLU A 336 17.93 13.39 18.07
N MET A 337 16.72 13.92 17.85
CA MET A 337 16.56 15.29 17.33
C MET A 337 16.96 16.31 18.40
N VAL A 338 17.92 17.16 18.03
CA VAL A 338 18.39 18.31 18.81
C VAL A 338 17.34 19.40 18.86
#